data_AF-A0A435FNB5-F1
#
_entry.id   AF-A0A435FNB5-F1
#
_cell.length_a   1.000
_cell.length_b   1.000
_cell.length_c   1.000
_cell.angle_alpha   90.00
_cell.angle_beta   90.00
_cell.angle_gamma   90.00
#
_symmetry.space_group_name_H-M   'P 1'
#
loop_
_entity.id
_entity.type
_entity.pdbx_description
1 polymer ?
#
loop_
_entity_poly.entity_id
_entity_poly.type
_entity_poly.pdbx_seq_one_letter_code
_entity_poly.pdbx_strand_id
1 'polypeptide(L)'
;MPEHDLTTAGATEDLPLLRDAAREAGVIAMRYFGNSPQVWMKGGTSPVSEADHAADAYLRETLLAARPDYGWLSEETVDDPVRLSARRTFVVDPIDGTRGFLEGQ
;
A
#
# COMPACT_ATOMS: atom_id res chain seq x y z
N MET A 1 -12.41 9.00 25.53
CA MET A 1 -12.36 8.61 24.11
C MET A 1 -12.37 9.90 23.32
N PRO A 2 -11.28 10.32 22.67
CA PRO A 2 -11.32 11.53 21.86
C PRO A 2 -12.25 11.30 20.66
N GLU A 3 -13.11 12.27 20.38
CA GLU A 3 -14.04 12.25 19.27
C GLU A 3 -13.22 12.38 17.97
N HIS A 4 -13.12 11.29 17.21
CA HIS A 4 -12.52 11.31 15.88
C HIS A 4 -13.50 12.02 14.95
N ASP A 5 -13.24 13.29 14.68
CA ASP A 5 -13.99 14.07 13.70
C ASP A 5 -13.76 13.46 12.29
N LEU A 6 -14.67 12.59 11.87
CA LEU A 6 -14.74 11.92 10.58
C LEU A 6 -15.26 12.88 9.49
N THR A 7 -14.77 14.11 9.44
CA THR A 7 -15.20 15.07 8.43
C THR A 7 -14.73 14.62 7.05
N THR A 8 -15.68 14.49 6.12
CA THR A 8 -15.49 14.14 4.71
C THR A 8 -14.56 15.12 3.97
N ALA A 9 -14.39 16.33 4.52
CA ALA A 9 -13.51 17.37 3.99
C ALA A 9 -12.07 16.86 3.80
N GLY A 10 -11.45 16.31 4.84
CA GLY A 10 -10.07 15.84 4.72
C GLY A 10 -9.90 14.55 3.92
N ALA A 11 -10.96 13.75 3.72
CA ALA A 11 -10.91 12.61 2.79
C ALA A 11 -10.93 13.08 1.32
N THR A 12 -11.60 14.20 1.05
CA THR A 12 -11.67 14.82 -0.28
C THR A 12 -10.31 15.42 -0.68
N GLU A 13 -9.55 15.93 0.28
CA GLU A 13 -8.20 16.49 0.06
C GLU A 13 -7.13 15.42 -0.23
N ASP A 14 -7.30 14.21 0.32
CA ASP A 14 -6.36 13.11 0.11
C ASP A 14 -6.63 12.33 -1.19
N LEU A 15 -7.85 12.40 -1.73
CA LEU A 15 -8.25 11.64 -2.92
C LEU A 15 -7.34 11.87 -4.14
N PRO A 16 -6.95 13.11 -4.51
CA PRO A 16 -6.03 13.33 -5.63
C PRO A 16 -4.67 12.64 -5.41
N LEU A 17 -4.10 12.78 -4.20
CA LEU A 17 -2.84 12.14 -3.81
C LEU A 17 -2.94 10.61 -3.93
N LEU A 18 -3.99 10.02 -3.35
CA LEU A 18 -4.21 8.58 -3.37
C LEU A 18 -4.37 8.04 -4.79
N ARG A 19 -5.10 8.76 -5.64
CA ARG A 19 -5.33 8.39 -7.04
C ARG A 19 -4.03 8.39 -7.84
N ASP A 20 -3.18 9.40 -7.65
CA ASP A 20 -1.92 9.51 -8.39
C ASP A 20 -0.89 8.50 -7.89
N ALA A 21 -0.78 8.30 -6.58
CA ALA A 21 0.08 7.28 -5.98
C ALA A 21 -0.34 5.86 -6.43
N ALA A 22 -1.64 5.53 -6.41
CA ALA A 22 -2.13 4.23 -6.86
C ALA A 22 -1.86 4.00 -8.35
N ARG A 23 -1.95 5.04 -9.19
CA ARG A 23 -1.63 4.93 -10.62
C ARG A 23 -0.15 4.56 -10.84
N GLU A 24 0.75 5.27 -10.17
CA GLU A 24 2.19 5.03 -10.34
C GLU A 24 2.61 3.68 -9.73
N ALA A 25 2.03 3.29 -8.59
CA ALA A 25 2.22 1.95 -8.03
C ALA A 25 1.80 0.85 -9.03
N GLY A 26 0.68 1.05 -9.73
CA GLY A 26 0.26 0.16 -10.82
C GLY A 26 1.26 0.11 -11.98
N VAL A 27 1.82 1.26 -12.39
CA VAL A 27 2.88 1.31 -13.43
C VAL A 27 4.12 0.55 -12.98
N ILE A 28 4.51 0.65 -11.71
CA ILE A 28 5.64 -0.09 -11.14
C ILE A 28 5.36 -1.59 -11.13
N ALA A 29 4.20 -2.01 -10.62
CA ALA A 29 3.80 -3.41 -10.58
C ALA A 29 3.79 -4.02 -11.99
N MET A 30 3.25 -3.32 -12.98
CA MET A 30 3.19 -3.80 -14.37
C MET A 30 4.56 -4.03 -15.03
N ARG A 31 5.67 -3.52 -14.48
CA ARG A 31 7.02 -3.87 -14.97
C ARG A 31 7.38 -5.33 -14.70
N TYR A 32 6.74 -5.94 -13.70
CA TYR A 32 6.96 -7.32 -13.30
C TYR A 32 5.95 -8.30 -13.93
N PHE A 33 4.79 -7.78 -14.35
CA PHE A 33 3.76 -8.58 -14.98
C PHE A 33 4.28 -9.28 -16.24
N GLY A 34 4.17 -10.61 -16.30
CA GLY A 34 4.67 -11.43 -17.41
C GLY A 34 6.21 -11.56 -17.48
N ASN A 35 6.97 -10.99 -16.53
CA ASN A 35 8.44 -10.97 -16.54
C ASN A 35 9.09 -11.88 -15.48
N SER A 36 8.35 -12.89 -15.00
CA SER A 36 8.82 -13.88 -14.01
C SER A 36 9.49 -13.26 -12.76
N PRO A 37 8.77 -12.43 -11.99
CA PRO A 37 9.32 -11.83 -10.77
C PRO A 37 9.69 -12.90 -9.74
N GLN A 38 10.55 -12.53 -8.80
CA GLN A 38 10.77 -13.38 -7.63
C GLN A 38 9.48 -13.48 -6.81
N VAL A 39 9.23 -14.67 -6.28
CA VAL A 39 8.03 -14.98 -5.49
C VAL A 39 8.46 -15.67 -4.20
N TRP A 40 7.89 -15.21 -3.10
CA TRP A 40 8.04 -15.79 -1.77
C TRP A 40 6.69 -16.26 -1.24
N MET A 41 6.69 -17.17 -0.28
CA MET A 41 5.47 -17.68 0.37
C MET A 41 5.35 -17.10 1.78
N LYS A 42 4.41 -16.17 1.95
CA LYS A 42 4.09 -15.57 3.23
C LYS A 42 3.17 -16.48 4.04
N GLY A 43 3.59 -16.78 5.28
CA GLY A 43 2.90 -17.74 6.14
C GLY A 43 2.77 -19.16 5.55
N GLY A 44 3.52 -19.45 4.48
CA GLY A 44 3.44 -20.72 3.74
C GLY A 44 2.23 -20.86 2.81
N THR A 45 1.30 -19.89 2.76
CA THR A 45 0.03 -20.05 2.03
C THR A 45 -0.23 -18.99 0.97
N SER A 46 0.25 -17.76 1.16
CA SER A 46 -0.01 -16.64 0.25
C SER A 46 1.27 -16.26 -0.48
N PRO A 47 1.27 -16.22 -1.83
CA PRO A 47 2.43 -15.73 -2.56
C PRO A 47 2.53 -14.21 -2.43
N VAL A 48 3.75 -13.73 -2.23
CA VAL A 48 4.13 -12.31 -2.37
C VAL A 48 5.21 -12.25 -3.43
N SER A 49 5.19 -11.24 -4.30
CA SER A 49 6.16 -11.08 -5.38
C SER A 49 7.01 -9.82 -5.24
N GLU A 50 8.04 -9.73 -6.07
CA GLU A 50 8.86 -8.51 -6.19
C GLU A 50 8.03 -7.28 -6.56
N ALA A 51 6.93 -7.49 -7.29
CA ALA A 51 5.99 -6.43 -7.65
C ALA A 51 5.29 -5.84 -6.42
N ASP A 52 4.86 -6.70 -5.48
CA ASP A 52 4.20 -6.29 -4.23
C ASP A 52 5.16 -5.43 -3.40
N HIS A 53 6.40 -5.88 -3.22
CA HIS A 53 7.42 -5.13 -2.47
C HIS A 53 7.79 -3.80 -3.13
N ALA A 54 7.93 -3.77 -4.46
CA ALA A 54 8.25 -2.54 -5.18
C ALA A 54 7.11 -1.51 -5.09
N ALA A 55 5.87 -1.96 -5.23
CA ALA A 55 4.69 -1.11 -5.09
C ALA A 55 4.53 -0.60 -3.63
N ASP A 56 4.71 -1.47 -2.63
CA ASP A 56 4.65 -1.12 -1.21
C ASP A 56 5.66 -0.02 -0.85
N ALA A 57 6.92 -0.21 -1.26
CA ALA A 57 8.00 0.74 -0.97
C ALA A 57 7.71 2.12 -1.58
N TYR A 58 7.26 2.14 -2.84
CA TYR A 58 6.89 3.39 -3.52
C TYR A 58 5.71 4.10 -2.82
N LEU A 59 4.65 3.35 -2.50
CA LEU A 59 3.46 3.90 -1.84
C LEU A 59 3.82 4.46 -0.46
N ARG A 60 4.63 3.72 0.32
CA ARG A 60 5.08 4.15 1.64
C ARG A 60 5.88 5.44 1.58
N GLU A 61 6.88 5.50 0.70
CA GLU A 61 7.72 6.69 0.54
C GLU A 61 6.89 7.91 0.12
N THR A 62 6.06 7.75 -0.92
CA THR A 62 5.29 8.85 -1.51
C THR A 62 4.23 9.38 -0.56
N LEU A 63 3.45 8.48 0.06
CA LEU A 63 2.32 8.87 0.90
C LEU A 63 2.77 9.44 2.24
N LEU A 64 3.80 8.87 2.87
CA LEU A 64 4.33 9.40 4.13
C LEU A 64 5.14 10.68 3.94
N ALA A 65 5.77 10.90 2.78
CA ALA A 65 6.36 12.19 2.46
C ALA A 65 5.29 13.30 2.34
N ALA A 66 4.13 12.99 1.75
CA ALA A 66 3.04 13.93 1.58
C ALA A 66 2.18 14.13 2.85
N ARG A 67 2.14 13.14 3.74
CA ARG A 67 1.39 13.12 5.00
C ARG A 67 2.23 12.51 6.12
N PRO A 68 3.23 13.26 6.64
CA PRO A 68 4.18 12.74 7.63
C PRO A 68 3.57 12.46 9.01
N ASP A 69 2.36 12.97 9.27
CA ASP A 69 1.60 12.75 10.49
C ASP A 69 0.65 11.54 10.43
N TYR A 70 0.57 10.85 9.28
CA TYR A 70 -0.27 9.67 9.10
C TYR A 70 0.50 8.40 9.51
N GLY A 71 -0.24 7.44 10.07
CA GLY A 71 0.25 6.10 10.29
C GLY A 71 0.33 5.30 8.98
N TRP A 72 1.06 4.19 9.03
CA TRP A 72 1.20 3.24 7.92
C TRP A 72 0.84 1.83 8.40
N LEU A 73 -0.01 1.15 7.65
CA LEU A 73 -0.28 -0.27 7.77
C LEU A 73 -0.32 -0.85 6.36
N SER A 74 0.53 -1.81 6.08
CA SER A 74 0.52 -2.54 4.81
C SER A 74 0.55 -4.02 5.08
N GLU A 75 -0.03 -4.81 4.17
CA GLU A 75 0.19 -6.24 4.18
C GLU A 75 1.71 -6.53 4.11
N GLU A 76 2.49 -5.81 3.31
CA GLU A 76 3.89 -6.15 3.03
C GLU A 76 4.96 -5.48 3.90
N THR A 77 4.56 -4.64 4.86
CA THR A 77 5.46 -4.11 5.88
C THR A 77 5.15 -4.72 7.24
N VAL A 78 6.17 -4.96 8.07
CA VAL A 78 5.97 -5.25 9.50
C VAL A 78 5.19 -4.10 10.14
N ASP A 79 4.13 -4.46 10.86
CA ASP A 79 3.29 -3.51 11.58
C ASP A 79 4.10 -2.75 12.64
N ASP A 80 3.93 -1.43 12.69
CA ASP A 80 4.52 -0.54 13.68
C ASP A 80 3.41 0.06 14.55
N PRO A 81 3.37 -0.25 15.87
CA PRO A 81 2.38 0.31 16.79
C PRO A 81 2.31 1.84 16.83
N VAL A 82 3.34 2.55 16.35
CA VAL A 82 3.33 4.01 16.18
C VAL A 82 2.09 4.49 15.42
N ARG A 83 1.59 3.72 14.44
CA ARG A 83 0.36 4.07 13.70
C ARG A 83 -0.86 4.25 14.60
N LEU A 84 -0.92 3.58 15.76
CA LEU A 84 -2.05 3.67 16.69
C LEU A 84 -2.14 5.03 17.38
N SER A 85 -1.05 5.81 17.35
CA SER A 85 -1.03 7.18 17.85
C SER A 85 -1.41 8.22 16.79
N ALA A 86 -1.44 7.84 15.51
CA ALA A 86 -1.78 8.75 14.43
C ALA A 86 -3.30 8.94 14.32
N ARG A 87 -3.73 10.18 14.03
CA ARG A 87 -5.16 10.48 13.82
C ARG A 87 -5.73 9.76 12.60
N ARG A 88 -4.90 9.56 11.57
CA ARG A 88 -5.22 8.89 10.30
C ARG A 88 -4.12 7.89 9.99
N THR A 89 -4.47 6.81 9.29
CA THR A 89 -3.53 5.76 8.90
C THR A 89 -3.85 5.32 7.47
N PHE A 90 -2.84 5.22 6.61
CA PHE A 90 -2.97 4.52 5.34
C PHE A 90 -3.01 3.02 5.62
N VAL A 91 -4.01 2.35 5.05
CA VAL A 91 -4.13 0.89 5.05
C VAL A 91 -3.98 0.46 3.61
N VAL A 92 -2.90 -0.25 3.30
CA VAL A 92 -2.44 -0.49 1.94
C VAL A 92 -2.33 -1.99 1.67
N ASP A 93 -2.92 -2.40 0.55
CA ASP A 93 -2.64 -3.67 -0.11
C ASP A 93 -2.03 -3.31 -1.48
N PRO A 94 -0.73 -3.55 -1.70
CA PRO A 94 -0.06 -3.16 -2.95
C PRO A 94 -0.60 -3.89 -4.18
N ILE A 95 -0.99 -5.16 -4.03
CA ILE A 95 -1.57 -5.99 -5.09
C ILE A 95 -2.57 -6.97 -4.45
N ASP A 96 -3.85 -6.63 -4.54
CA ASP A 96 -4.91 -7.56 -4.17
C ASP A 96 -4.94 -8.73 -5.17
N GLY A 97 -4.74 -9.95 -4.68
CA GLY A 97 -4.75 -11.16 -5.49
C GLY A 97 -3.44 -11.44 -6.24
N THR A 98 -2.30 -11.39 -5.55
CA THR A 98 -0.96 -11.68 -6.10
C THR A 98 -0.89 -12.97 -6.95
N ARG A 99 -1.69 -14.01 -6.64
CA ARG A 99 -1.81 -15.21 -7.50
C ARG A 99 -2.28 -14.88 -8.91
N GLY A 100 -3.39 -14.16 -9.05
CA GLY A 100 -3.94 -13.77 -10.34
C GLY A 100 -2.96 -12.88 -11.11
N PHE A 101 -2.31 -11.96 -10.42
CA PHE A 101 -1.26 -11.11 -11.00
C PHE A 101 -0.10 -11.94 -11.58
N LEU A 102 0.39 -12.94 -10.85
CA LEU A 102 1.45 -13.84 -11.30
C LEU A 102 1.00 -14.76 -12.44
N GLU A 103 -0.28 -15.14 -12.48
CA GLU A 103 -0.89 -15.96 -13.53
C GLU A 103 -1.30 -15.18 -14.78
N GLY A 104 -1.26 -13.84 -14.72
CA GLY A 104 -1.59 -12.97 -15.85
C GLY A 104 -3.09 -12.71 -16.06
N GLN A 105 -3.89 -12.81 -14.99
CA GLN A 105 -5.36 -12.66 -15.01
C GLN A 105 -5.83 -11.21 -14.88
#